data_AF-A0A257IP85-F1
#
_entry.id   AF-A0A257IP85-F1
#
_cell.length_a   1.000
_cell.length_b   1.000
_cell.length_c   1.000
_cell.angle_alpha   90.00
_cell.angle_beta   90.00
_cell.angle_gamma   90.00
#
_symmetry.space_group_name_H-M   'P 1'
#
loop_
_entity.id
_entity.type
_entity.pdbx_description
1 polymer ?
#
loop_
_entity_poly.entity_id
_entity_poly.type
_entity_poly.pdbx_seq_one_letter_code
_entity_poly.pdbx_strand_id
1 'polypeptide(L)'
;MDQSFLKHIYEKHQNTEAVPSTKDISSWAIKVIRLLYPEQAKEFFRSVDEIEGEFWNLGNELKHLLETTDQCKNYDISKKVNAFNESIPELFRLLNTDVDAIMEGDPAAKSKFEIAR
;
A
#
# COMPACT_ATOMS: atom_id res chain seq x y z
N MET A 1 -5.54 -40.55 -12.54
CA MET A 1 -5.40 -39.19 -13.12
C MET A 1 -4.34 -39.28 -14.20
N ASP A 2 -4.59 -38.70 -15.37
CA ASP A 2 -3.70 -38.83 -16.53
C ASP A 2 -2.37 -38.07 -16.31
N GLN A 3 -1.25 -38.71 -16.67
CA GLN A 3 0.09 -38.15 -16.46
C GLN A 3 0.36 -36.96 -17.39
N SER A 4 -0.22 -36.96 -18.60
CA SER A 4 -0.07 -35.83 -19.52
C SER A 4 -0.77 -34.57 -18.98
N PHE A 5 -1.96 -34.74 -18.40
CA PHE A 5 -2.68 -33.68 -17.69
C PHE A 5 -1.88 -33.13 -16.50
N LEU A 6 -1.33 -34.00 -15.64
CA LEU A 6 -0.52 -33.56 -14.49
C LEU A 6 0.73 -32.79 -14.92
N LYS A 7 1.42 -33.25 -15.97
CA LYS A 7 2.59 -32.55 -16.52
C LYS A 7 2.22 -31.18 -17.07
N HIS A 8 1.09 -31.07 -17.79
CA HIS A 8 0.60 -29.80 -18.33
C HIS A 8 0.30 -28.78 -17.22
N ILE A 9 -0.38 -29.22 -16.15
CA ILE A 9 -0.66 -28.35 -14.99
C ILE A 9 0.64 -27.93 -14.29
N TYR A 10 1.57 -28.86 -14.09
CA TYR A 10 2.88 -28.55 -13.50
C TYR A 10 3.65 -27.50 -14.32
N GLU A 11 3.76 -27.69 -15.64
CA GLU A 11 4.40 -26.72 -16.54
C GLU A 11 3.73 -25.35 -16.48
N LYS A 12 2.40 -25.30 -16.36
CA LYS A 12 1.68 -24.04 -16.16
C LYS A 12 2.08 -23.36 -14.85
N HIS A 13 2.20 -24.11 -13.75
CA HIS A 13 2.67 -23.56 -12.47
C HIS A 13 4.12 -23.05 -12.54
N GLN A 14 5.01 -23.75 -13.23
CA GLN A 14 6.41 -23.32 -13.37
C GLN A 14 6.57 -22.03 -14.20
N ASN A 15 5.66 -21.78 -15.14
CA ASN A 15 5.69 -20.61 -16.02
C ASN A 15 4.79 -19.46 -15.54
N THR A 16 4.09 -19.62 -14.41
CA THR A 16 3.27 -18.54 -13.84
C THR A 16 4.15 -17.69 -12.95
N GLU A 17 4.30 -16.42 -13.29
CA GLU A 17 5.03 -15.46 -12.46
C GLU A 17 4.31 -15.29 -11.11
N ALA A 18 5.05 -15.46 -10.02
CA ALA A 18 4.56 -15.17 -8.68
C ALA A 18 4.42 -13.65 -8.51
N VAL A 19 3.23 -13.22 -8.14
CA VAL A 19 2.91 -11.85 -7.74
C VAL A 19 1.97 -11.88 -6.53
N PRO A 20 2.01 -10.87 -5.65
CA PRO A 20 1.03 -10.73 -4.59
C PRO A 20 -0.40 -10.66 -5.14
N SER A 21 -1.38 -11.08 -4.34
CA SER A 21 -2.76 -10.93 -4.75
C SER A 21 -3.15 -9.43 -4.81
N THR A 22 -4.07 -9.08 -5.71
CA THR A 22 -4.65 -7.72 -5.76
C THR A 22 -5.23 -7.30 -4.41
N LYS A 23 -5.74 -8.26 -3.64
CA LYS A 23 -6.25 -8.04 -2.29
C LYS A 23 -5.15 -7.58 -1.33
N ASP A 24 -3.96 -8.19 -1.39
CA ASP A 24 -2.85 -7.83 -0.49
C ASP A 24 -2.31 -6.44 -0.81
N ILE A 25 -2.11 -6.15 -2.10
CA ILE A 25 -1.65 -4.84 -2.59
C ILE A 25 -2.64 -3.74 -2.20
N SER A 26 -3.93 -3.94 -2.46
CA SER A 26 -4.96 -2.97 -2.12
C SER A 26 -5.11 -2.78 -0.61
N SER A 27 -5.02 -3.86 0.17
CA SER A 27 -5.08 -3.78 1.64
C SER A 27 -3.92 -2.96 2.20
N TRP A 28 -2.70 -3.18 1.68
CA TRP A 28 -1.53 -2.39 2.06
C TRP A 28 -1.69 -0.91 1.69
N ALA A 29 -2.13 -0.59 0.45
CA ALA A 29 -2.35 0.79 0.03
C ALA A 29 -3.40 1.50 0.89
N ILE A 30 -4.49 0.82 1.25
CA ILE A 30 -5.52 1.37 2.15
C ILE A 30 -4.96 1.66 3.55
N LYS A 31 -4.04 0.83 4.07
CA LYS A 31 -3.39 1.10 5.36
C LYS A 31 -2.56 2.39 5.32
N VAL A 32 -1.83 2.64 4.23
CA VAL A 32 -1.08 3.91 4.03
C VAL A 32 -2.03 5.09 4.15
N ILE A 33 -3.15 5.07 3.43
CA ILE A 33 -4.14 6.16 3.47
C ILE A 33 -4.73 6.32 4.87
N ARG A 34 -5.08 5.23 5.57
CA ARG A 34 -5.63 5.29 6.93
C ARG A 34 -4.65 5.83 7.98
N LEU A 35 -3.36 5.61 7.79
CA LEU A 35 -2.33 6.18 8.67
C LEU A 35 -2.15 7.68 8.44
N LEU A 36 -2.31 8.14 7.20
CA LEU A 36 -2.26 9.57 6.85
C LEU A 36 -3.54 10.32 7.21
N TYR A 37 -4.69 9.66 7.09
CA TYR A 37 -6.03 10.22 7.29
C TYR A 37 -6.77 9.43 8.37
N PRO A 38 -6.61 9.78 9.66
CA PRO A 38 -7.26 9.08 10.77
C PRO A 38 -8.79 9.14 10.69
N GLU A 39 -9.37 10.03 9.88
CA GLU A 39 -10.80 10.08 9.57
C GLU A 39 -11.33 8.78 8.94
N GLN A 40 -10.44 8.02 8.28
CA GLN A 40 -10.69 6.69 7.71
C GLN A 40 -10.35 5.55 8.67
N ALA A 41 -9.66 5.84 9.78
CA ALA A 41 -9.15 4.83 10.68
C ALA A 41 -10.27 4.26 11.57
N LYS A 42 -10.20 2.96 11.84
CA LYS A 42 -11.10 2.28 12.78
C LYS A 42 -10.55 2.25 14.20
N GLU A 43 -9.27 2.56 14.36
CA GLU A 43 -8.51 2.47 15.60
C GLU A 43 -7.67 3.74 15.74
N PHE A 44 -7.46 4.19 16.98
CA PHE A 44 -6.70 5.39 17.30
C PHE A 44 -5.40 5.00 18.01
N PHE A 45 -4.30 5.62 17.60
CA PHE A 45 -3.00 5.50 18.26
C PHE A 45 -2.96 6.31 19.54
N ARG A 46 -2.33 5.76 20.58
CA ARG A 46 -2.23 6.34 21.93
C ARG A 46 -0.93 7.09 22.14
N SER A 47 0.05 6.91 21.26
CA SER A 47 1.35 7.60 21.31
C SER A 47 1.95 7.81 19.92
N VAL A 48 2.96 8.68 19.85
CA VAL A 48 3.78 8.85 18.64
C VAL A 48 4.55 7.57 18.33
N ASP A 49 5.06 6.86 19.34
CA ASP A 49 5.79 5.60 19.16
C ASP A 49 4.93 4.52 18.46
N GLU A 50 3.62 4.47 18.75
CA GLU A 50 2.70 3.57 18.05
C GLU A 50 2.58 3.93 16.56
N ILE A 51 2.54 5.22 16.22
CA ILE A 51 2.49 5.70 14.83
C ILE A 51 3.80 5.37 14.10
N GLU A 52 4.94 5.60 14.74
CA GLU A 52 6.25 5.24 14.18
C GLU A 52 6.35 3.73 13.92
N GLY A 53 5.86 2.91 14.85
CA GLY A 53 5.77 1.46 14.70
C GLY A 53 4.94 1.04 13.49
N GLU A 54 3.81 1.70 13.25
CA GLU A 54 2.96 1.40 12.09
C GLU A 54 3.59 1.80 10.74
N PHE A 55 4.31 2.92 10.68
CA PHE A 55 5.09 3.25 9.48
C PHE A 55 6.22 2.26 9.23
N TRP A 56 6.86 1.77 10.29
CA TRP A 56 7.85 0.71 10.18
C TRP A 56 7.22 -0.60 9.66
N ASN A 57 6.04 -0.96 10.17
CA ASN A 57 5.28 -2.12 9.70
C ASN A 57 4.90 -2.00 8.21
N LEU A 58 4.42 -0.84 7.77
CA LEU A 58 4.13 -0.57 6.35
C LEU A 58 5.33 -0.84 5.44
N GLY A 59 6.53 -0.42 5.85
CA GLY A 59 7.77 -0.66 5.11
C GLY A 59 8.10 -2.15 4.98
N ASN A 60 7.93 -2.92 6.06
CA ASN A 60 8.13 -4.37 6.03
C ASN A 60 7.10 -5.10 5.18
N GLU A 61 5.84 -4.68 5.24
CA GLU A 61 4.78 -5.22 4.38
C GLU A 61 5.09 -4.96 2.91
N LEU A 62 5.51 -3.73 2.56
CA LEU A 62 5.93 -3.39 1.20
C LEU A 62 7.11 -4.23 0.75
N LYS A 63 8.12 -4.40 1.62
CA LYS A 63 9.26 -5.28 1.36
C LYS A 63 8.79 -6.69 0.99
N HIS A 64 7.87 -7.26 1.77
CA HIS A 64 7.35 -8.60 1.55
C HIS A 64 6.56 -8.71 0.23
N LEU A 65 5.73 -7.71 -0.10
CA LEU A 65 5.03 -7.63 -1.38
C LEU A 65 6.00 -7.61 -2.57
N LEU A 66 7.11 -6.87 -2.45
CA LEU A 66 8.13 -6.79 -3.49
C LEU A 66 8.96 -8.09 -3.58
N GLU A 67 9.30 -8.72 -2.46
CA GLU A 67 10.05 -9.99 -2.44
C GLU A 67 9.27 -11.16 -3.06
N THR A 68 7.94 -11.13 -2.94
CA THR A 68 7.03 -12.13 -3.51
C THR A 68 6.67 -11.86 -4.98
N THR A 69 7.20 -10.77 -5.55
CA THR A 69 7.04 -10.41 -6.97
C THR A 69 8.25 -10.89 -7.77
N ASP A 70 8.07 -11.85 -8.67
CA ASP A 70 9.16 -12.49 -9.42
C ASP A 70 10.03 -11.49 -10.19
N GLN A 71 9.42 -10.47 -10.77
CA GLN A 71 10.12 -9.44 -11.53
C GLN A 71 10.97 -8.53 -10.62
N CYS A 72 10.73 -8.54 -9.30
CA CYS A 72 11.47 -7.72 -8.35
C CYS A 72 12.74 -8.38 -7.80
N LYS A 73 13.02 -9.66 -8.13
CA LYS A 73 14.16 -10.43 -7.58
C LYS A 73 15.55 -9.81 -7.79
N ASN A 74 15.73 -9.02 -8.84
CA ASN A 74 17.01 -8.37 -9.17
C ASN A 74 17.10 -6.90 -8.71
N TYR A 75 16.07 -6.39 -8.05
CA TYR A 75 16.06 -5.01 -7.58
C TYR A 75 16.55 -4.93 -6.13
N ASP A 76 17.15 -3.79 -5.79
CA ASP A 76 17.39 -3.43 -4.39
C ASP A 76 16.05 -3.04 -3.74
N ILE A 77 15.36 -4.05 -3.20
CA ILE A 77 14.05 -3.89 -2.55
C ILE A 77 14.17 -2.97 -1.34
N SER A 78 15.26 -3.08 -0.57
CA SER A 78 15.50 -2.21 0.59
C SER A 78 15.57 -0.74 0.17
N LYS A 79 16.27 -0.44 -0.93
CA LYS A 79 16.30 0.93 -1.48
C LYS A 79 14.92 1.44 -1.90
N LYS A 80 14.09 0.58 -2.51
CA LYS A 80 12.71 0.96 -2.89
C LYS A 80 11.83 1.24 -1.67
N VAL A 81 11.93 0.41 -0.63
CA VAL A 81 11.19 0.58 0.63
C VAL A 81 11.62 1.86 1.34
N ASN A 82 12.93 2.13 1.42
CA ASN A 82 13.44 3.37 1.99
C ASN A 82 12.96 4.60 1.22
N ALA A 83 13.05 4.57 -0.12
CA ALA A 83 12.56 5.66 -0.96
C ALA A 83 11.06 5.90 -0.79
N PHE A 84 10.26 4.82 -0.64
CA PHE A 84 8.85 4.96 -0.32
C PHE A 84 8.64 5.64 1.04
N ASN A 85 9.29 5.17 2.10
CA ASN A 85 9.18 5.77 3.44
C ASN A 85 9.57 7.25 3.46
N GLU A 86 10.66 7.62 2.78
CA GLU A 86 11.11 9.01 2.63
C GLU A 86 10.10 9.88 1.87
N SER A 87 9.31 9.28 0.97
CA SER A 87 8.29 9.99 0.18
C SER A 87 6.97 10.24 0.92
N ILE A 88 6.71 9.55 2.04
CA ILE A 88 5.42 9.62 2.76
C ILE A 88 5.04 11.06 3.17
N PRO A 89 5.94 11.87 3.77
CA PRO A 89 5.59 13.25 4.11
C PRO A 89 5.16 14.07 2.90
N GLU A 90 5.82 13.84 1.75
CA GLU A 90 5.50 14.58 0.54
C GLU A 90 4.25 14.07 -0.17
N LEU A 91 3.99 12.77 -0.11
CA LEU A 91 2.71 12.18 -0.50
C LEU A 91 1.57 12.82 0.30
N PHE A 92 1.72 12.94 1.62
CA PHE A 92 0.71 13.59 2.46
C PHE A 92 0.51 15.06 2.08
N ARG A 93 1.59 15.81 1.85
CA ARG A 93 1.48 17.21 1.39
C ARG A 93 0.71 17.30 0.07
N LEU A 94 1.02 16.44 -0.90
CA LEU A 94 0.36 16.41 -2.20
C LEU A 94 -1.12 16.06 -2.07
N LEU A 95 -1.48 15.01 -1.33
CA LEU A 95 -2.87 14.63 -1.12
C LEU A 95 -3.68 15.74 -0.42
N ASN A 96 -3.06 16.52 0.47
CA ASN A 96 -3.72 17.68 1.06
C ASN A 96 -3.97 18.80 0.04
N THR A 97 -3.14 18.94 -1.01
CA THR A 97 -3.47 19.87 -2.10
C THR A 97 -4.70 19.44 -2.88
N ASP A 98 -4.92 18.12 -3.01
CA ASP A 98 -6.13 17.59 -3.64
C ASP A 98 -7.37 17.80 -2.76
N VAL A 99 -7.25 17.59 -1.45
CA VAL A 99 -8.32 17.88 -0.48
C VAL A 99 -8.72 19.36 -0.52
N ASP A 100 -7.74 20.25 -0.60
CA ASP A 100 -7.96 21.69 -0.69
C ASP A 100 -8.66 22.08 -2.00
N ALA A 101 -8.22 21.49 -3.12
CA ALA A 101 -8.85 21.70 -4.42
C ALA A 101 -10.31 21.22 -4.44
N ILE A 102 -10.62 20.09 -3.79
CA ILE A 102 -12.00 19.60 -3.65
C ILE A 102 -12.84 20.57 -2.80
N MET A 103 -12.30 21.04 -1.67
CA MET A 103 -12.98 21.97 -0.77
C MET A 103 -13.29 23.31 -1.47
N GLU A 104 -12.37 23.81 -2.29
CA GLU A 104 -12.56 25.05 -3.05
C GLU A 104 -13.49 24.86 -4.26
N GLY A 105 -13.47 23.67 -4.87
CA GLY A 105 -14.20 23.35 -6.10
C GLY A 105 -15.63 22.87 -5.91
N ASP A 106 -15.99 22.36 -4.73
CA ASP A 106 -17.34 21.85 -4.41
C ASP A 106 -18.05 22.74 -3.37
N PRO A 107 -18.99 23.62 -3.80
CA PRO A 107 -19.79 24.44 -2.88
C PRO A 107 -20.65 23.65 -1.88
N ALA A 108 -20.88 22.35 -2.12
CA ALA A 108 -21.61 21.49 -1.21
C ALA A 108 -20.72 20.98 -0.06
N ALA A 109 -19.40 20.87 -0.27
CA ALA A 109 -18.46 20.36 0.73
C ALA A 109 -18.50 21.18 2.02
N LYS A 110 -18.56 20.50 3.17
CA LYS A 110 -18.69 21.17 4.48
C LYS A 110 -17.39 21.23 5.25
N SER A 111 -16.46 20.32 5.00
CA SER A 111 -15.16 20.30 5.68
C SER A 111 -14.15 19.38 4.98
N LYS A 112 -12.86 19.61 5.23
CA LYS A 112 -11.79 18.69 4.84
C LYS A 112 -11.96 17.30 5.47
N PHE A 113 -12.53 17.24 6.68
CA PHE A 113 -12.85 15.97 7.36
C PHE A 113 -13.82 15.12 6.56
N GLU A 114 -14.88 15.72 6.00
CA GLU A 114 -15.85 15.02 5.15
C GLU A 114 -15.21 14.55 3.84
N ILE A 115 -14.34 15.37 3.24
CA ILE A 115 -13.62 15.02 2.01
C ILE A 115 -12.65 13.85 2.23
N ALA A 116 -11.99 13.80 3.39
CA ALA A 116 -11.06 12.74 3.74
C ALA A 116 -11.75 11.45 4.23
N ARG A 117 -13.08 11.46 4.48
CA ARG A 117 -13.85 10.37 5.12
C ARG A 117 -14.62 9.48 4.12
#